data_AF-A0A8X6L988-F1
#
_entry.id   AF-A0A8X6L988-F1
#
_cell.length_a   1.000
_cell.length_b   1.000
_cell.length_c   1.000
_cell.angle_alpha   90.00
_cell.angle_beta   90.00
_cell.angle_gamma   90.00
#
_symmetry.space_group_name_H-M   'P 1'
#
loop_
_entity.id
_entity.type
_entity.pdbx_description
1 polymer ?
#
loop_
_entity_poly.entity_id
_entity_poly.type
_entity_poly.pdbx_seq_one_letter_code
_entity_poly.pdbx_strand_id
1 'polypeptide(L)' 'MTTLYEVVTVKLGYRKLCVRWVPKMLTEEHKKKRMGFALDFLRRYAEAGDEFLDHIVTGHVTWVYHHTPKSKQQSM' A
#
# COMPACT_ATOMS: atom_id res chain seq x y z
N MET A 1 -18.88 15.27 -35.50
CA MET A 1 -18.48 15.94 -34.25
C MET A 1 -17.63 14.96 -33.45
N THR A 2 -16.35 15.26 -33.20
CA THR A 2 -15.54 14.46 -32.27
C THR A 2 -15.92 14.80 -30.84
N THR A 3 -16.15 13.77 -30.02
CA THR A 3 -16.49 13.97 -28.61
C THR A 3 -15.25 14.37 -27.80
N LEU A 4 -15.45 15.09 -26.69
CA LEU A 4 -14.37 15.36 -25.74
C LEU A 4 -13.69 14.05 -25.29
N TYR A 5 -14.48 12.99 -25.14
CA TYR A 5 -13.99 11.67 -24.79
C TYR A 5 -12.98 11.15 -25.83
N GLU A 6 -13.30 11.14 -27.12
CA GLU A 6 -12.39 10.67 -28.18
C GLU A 6 -11.10 11.48 -28.26
N VAL A 7 -11.19 12.81 -28.08
CA VAL A 7 -9.99 13.65 -28.10
C VAL A 7 -9.07 13.26 -26.94
N VAL A 8 -9.61 13.15 -25.73
CA VAL A 8 -8.82 12.87 -24.53
C VAL A 8 -8.27 11.44 -24.51
N THR A 9 -9.08 10.44 -24.84
CA THR A 9 -8.67 9.02 -24.70
C THR A 9 -7.99 8.47 -25.94
N VAL A 10 -8.49 8.78 -27.13
CA VAL A 10 -8.01 8.17 -28.39
C VAL A 10 -6.91 9.02 -29.01
N LYS A 11 -7.14 10.32 -29.20
CA LYS A 11 -6.16 11.20 -29.88
C LYS A 11 -4.99 11.56 -28.98
N LEU A 12 -5.28 11.88 -27.72
CA LEU A 12 -4.28 12.31 -26.74
C LEU A 12 -3.77 11.15 -25.85
N GLY A 13 -4.40 9.97 -25.90
CA GLY A 13 -3.93 8.78 -25.19
C GLY A 13 -4.08 8.84 -23.66
N TYR A 14 -4.84 9.78 -23.11
CA TYR A 14 -5.03 9.87 -21.67
C TYR A 14 -6.00 8.79 -21.17
N ARG A 15 -5.66 8.20 -20.02
CA ARG A 15 -6.53 7.28 -19.28
C ARG A 15 -6.82 7.81 -17.89
N LYS A 16 -8.05 7.61 -17.40
CA LYS A 16 -8.38 7.92 -16.02
C LYS A 16 -7.65 6.94 -15.10
N LEU A 17 -6.74 7.47 -14.28
CA LEU A 17 -6.09 6.70 -13.23
C LEU A 17 -6.82 6.93 -11.92
N CYS A 18 -7.31 5.85 -11.31
CA CYS A 18 -7.72 5.91 -9.92
C CYS A 18 -6.47 6.02 -9.06
N VAL A 19 -6.43 7.03 -8.19
CA VAL A 19 -5.34 7.19 -7.23
C VAL A 19 -5.37 6.02 -6.24
N ARG A 20 -4.21 5.47 -5.91
CA ARG A 20 -4.09 4.46 -4.85
C ARG A 20 -4.17 5.14 -3.49
N TRP A 21 -4.86 4.51 -2.54
CA TRP A 21 -4.85 4.97 -1.15
C TRP A 21 -3.47 4.75 -0.55
N VAL A 22 -2.87 5.83 -0.02
CA VAL A 22 -1.64 5.78 0.76
C VAL A 22 -2.00 6.14 2.20
N PRO A 23 -1.68 5.31 3.21
CA PRO A 23 -2.16 5.50 4.58
C PRO A 23 -1.77 6.85 5.22
N LYS A 24 -0.65 7.44 4.77
CA LYS A 24 -0.12 8.69 5.33
C LYS A 24 0.73 9.43 4.32
N MET A 25 0.58 10.75 4.27
CA MET A 25 1.51 11.63 3.57
C MET A 25 2.81 11.75 4.37
N LEU A 26 3.92 11.32 3.78
CA LEU A 26 5.23 11.35 4.43
C LEU A 26 5.91 12.70 4.21
N THR A 27 6.58 13.21 5.26
CA THR A 27 7.51 14.33 5.17
C THR A 27 8.81 13.86 4.49
N GLU A 28 9.62 14.80 4.01
CA GLU A 28 10.92 14.49 3.42
C GLU A 28 11.84 13.76 4.41
N GLU A 29 11.79 14.11 5.69
CA GLU A 29 12.55 13.42 6.73
C GLU A 29 12.10 11.95 6.89
N HIS A 30 10.79 11.68 6.92
CA HIS A 30 10.28 10.31 6.97
C HIS A 30 10.75 9.49 5.77
N LYS A 31 10.76 10.08 4.57
CA LYS A 31 11.24 9.41 3.35
C LYS A 31 12.73 9.07 3.44
N LYS A 32 13.56 10.04 3.85
CA LYS A 32 15.01 9.83 4.05
C LYS A 32 15.29 8.72 5.06
N LYS A 33 14.62 8.74 6.21
CA LYS A 33 14.76 7.69 7.24
C LYS A 33 14.36 6.32 6.71
N ARG A 34 13.21 6.21 6.04
CA ARG A 34 12.75 4.93 5.44
C ARG A 34 13.73 4.39 4.40
N MET A 35 14.26 5.25 3.54
CA MET A 35 15.27 4.86 2.54
C MET A 35 16.55 4.37 3.21
N GLY A 36 17.04 5.09 4.23
CA GLY A 36 18.21 4.68 5.01
C GLY A 36 18.04 3.30 5.63
N PHE A 37 16.94 3.07 6.36
CA PHE A 37 16.67 1.76 6.94
C PHE A 37 16.54 0.66 5.88
N ALA A 38 15.87 0.91 4.76
CA ALA A 38 15.75 -0.08 3.68
C ALA A 38 17.12 -0.45 3.10
N LEU A 39 18.03 0.51 2.92
CA LEU A 39 19.40 0.26 2.46
C LEU A 39 20.20 -0.55 3.48
N ASP A 40 20.06 -0.26 4.77
CA ASP A 40 20.73 -1.05 5.82
C ASP A 40 20.24 -2.49 5.84
N PHE A 41 18.92 -2.72 5.72
CA PHE A 41 18.34 -4.06 5.58
C PHE A 41 18.85 -4.78 4.33
N LEU A 42 18.90 -4.08 3.19
CA LEU A 42 19.38 -4.64 1.92
C LEU A 42 20.86 -5.04 2.00
N ARG A 43 21.71 -4.21 2.63
CA ARG A 43 23.12 -4.53 2.86
C ARG A 43 23.28 -5.80 3.70
N ARG A 44 22.53 -5.91 4.81
CA ARG A 44 22.57 -7.11 5.66
C ARG A 44 22.11 -8.37 4.93
N TYR A 45 21.07 -8.23 4.10
CA TYR A 45 20.63 -9.33 3.25
C TYR A 45 21.70 -9.70 2.20
N ALA A 46 22.39 -8.73 1.61
CA ALA A 46 23.48 -9.02 0.66
C ALA A 46 24.66 -9.76 1.30
N GLU A 47 24.90 -9.53 2.59
CA GLU A 47 26.01 -10.17 3.35
C GLU A 47 25.67 -11.59 3.83
N ALA A 48 24.46 -11.81 4.35
CA ALA A 48 24.08 -13.06 5.02
C ALA A 48 22.97 -13.85 4.31
N GLY A 49 22.37 -13.30 3.26
CA GLY A 49 21.31 -13.95 2.49
C GLY A 49 20.11 -14.35 3.36
N ASP A 50 19.57 -15.53 3.09
CA ASP A 50 18.37 -16.03 3.75
C ASP A 50 18.59 -16.33 5.24
N GLU A 51 19.83 -16.59 5.69
CA GLU A 51 20.15 -16.74 7.12
C GLU A 51 19.74 -15.49 7.90
N PHE A 52 19.92 -14.29 7.35
CA PHE A 52 19.46 -13.06 8.00
C PHE A 52 17.93 -13.04 8.16
N LEU A 53 17.19 -13.51 7.14
CA LEU A 53 15.74 -13.51 7.14
C LEU A 53 15.17 -14.54 8.13
N ASP A 54 15.81 -15.70 8.25
CA ASP A 54 15.38 -16.78 9.14
C ASP A 54 15.37 -16.37 10.63
N HIS A 55 16.17 -15.36 10.98
CA HIS A 55 16.23 -14.81 12.33
C HIS A 55 15.18 -13.70 12.58
N ILE A 56 14.38 -13.30 11.59
CA ILE A 56 13.37 -12.24 11.73
C ILE A 56 12.04 -12.84 12.23
N VAL A 57 11.70 -12.55 13.47
CA VAL A 57 10.35 -12.78 14.01
C VAL A 57 9.59 -11.45 13.99
N THR A 58 8.43 -11.41 13.32
CA THR A 58 7.58 -10.22 13.23
C THR A 58 6.14 -10.53 13.67
N GLY A 59 5.45 -9.50 14.15
CA GLY A 59 4.05 -9.59 14.55
C GLY A 59 3.38 -8.22 14.49
N HIS A 60 2.08 -8.20 14.18
CA HIS A 60 1.24 -7.01 14.24
C HIS A 60 -0.15 -7.41 14.74
N VAL A 61 -0.79 -6.54 15.51
CA VAL A 61 -2.18 -6.70 15.91
C VAL A 61 -3.11 -6.14 14.84
N THR A 62 -4.11 -6.93 14.43
CA THR A 62 -5.19 -6.48 13.53
C THR A 62 -6.50 -6.44 14.30
N TRP A 63 -7.30 -5.40 14.10
CA TRP A 63 -8.65 -5.32 14.64
C TRP A 63 -9.57 -6.27 13.88
N VAL A 64 -10.19 -7.21 14.61
CA VAL A 64 -11.22 -8.09 14.05
C VAL A 64 -12.58 -7.51 14.39
N TYR A 65 -13.35 -7.17 13.35
CA TYR A 65 -14.71 -6.68 13.54
C TYR A 65 -15.65 -7.84 13.84
N HIS A 66 -16.39 -7.76 14.94
CA HIS A 66 -17.48 -8.68 15.25
C HIS A 66 -18.82 -7.93 15.14
N HIS A 67 -19.68 -8.42 14.25
CA HIS A 67 -21.03 -7.88 14.09
C HIS A 67 -22.01 -8.67 14.95
N THR A 68 -22.60 -8.02 15.95
CA THR A 68 -23.75 -8.55 16.68
C THR A 68 -25.03 -7.91 16.13
N PRO A 69 -25.88 -8.65 15.40
CA PRO A 69 -27.14 -8.12 14.91
C PRO A 69 -28.06 -7.76 16.08
N LYS A 70 -28.60 -6.54 16.07
CA LYS A 70 -29.40 -5.99 17.19
C LYS A 70 -30.87 -6.44 17.18
N SER A 71 -31.34 -7.05 16.09
CA SER A 71 -32.71 -7.54 15.97
C SER A 71 -32.81 -8.78 15.09
N LYS A 72 -33.90 -9.55 15.28
CA LYS A 72 -34.23 -10.71 14.45
C LYS A 72 -34.37 -10.36 12.96
N GLN A 73 -34.77 -9.13 12.62
CA GLN A 73 -34.87 -8.67 11.23
C GLN A 73 -33.51 -8.39 10.57
N GLN A 74 -32.46 -8.11 11.36
CA GLN A 74 -31.09 -7.92 10.87
C GLN A 74 -30.27 -9.22 10.86
N SER A 75 -30.89 -10.36 11.21
CA SER A 75 -30.27 -11.69 11.21
C SER A 75 -30.60 -12.50 9.96
N MET A 76 -31.35 -11.94 9.00
CA MET A 76 -31.63 -12.52 7.68
C MET A 76 -30.86 -11.77 6.59
#